data_AF-A0A496V0L4-F1
#
_entry.id   AF-A0A496V0L4-F1
#
_cell.length_a   1.000
_cell.length_b   1.000
_cell.length_c   1.000
_cell.angle_alpha   90.00
_cell.angle_beta   90.00
_cell.angle_gamma   90.00
#
_symmetry.space_group_name_H-M   'P 1'
#
loop_
_entity.id
_entity.type
_entity.pdbx_description
1 polymer ?
#
loop_
_entity_poly.entity_id
_entity_poly.type
_entity_poly.pdbx_seq_one_letter_code
_entity_poly.pdbx_strand_id
1 'polypeptide(L)'
;MPELPTQLQLVAKILDDGIKLFIRSFPKVLPLALADALLSALLHLLIPELNSPQPAVLIAAVMDSLIYLFLYVVLMLLLQAAIFYRLSAILTQSDMGNVDALLQAVKKWLPILLATWLYTFLCGVGLLVIIPGIILAVSLRFFIPLILFDNATVLESLQRSHQLVWGNWWHTAIVLTIPLLIIISVGVMSSAIVEGILTLSTGFAKEQINLLIQITYGTVDKLLSPLFYAIILIQYYDLKRRNKQQGYVEKHFIA
;
A
#
# COMPACT_ATOMS: atom_id res chain seq x y z
N MET A 1 -26.86 -0.51 -3.72
CA MET A 1 -25.82 -1.56 -3.73
C MET A 1 -24.68 -1.08 -4.61
N PRO A 2 -23.41 -1.08 -4.18
CA PRO A 2 -22.34 -1.38 -5.12
C PRO A 2 -22.50 -2.88 -5.44
N GLU A 3 -23.17 -3.18 -6.55
CA GLU A 3 -23.23 -4.55 -7.05
C GLU A 3 -21.80 -5.04 -7.28
N LEU A 4 -21.50 -6.27 -6.86
CA LEU A 4 -20.30 -6.94 -7.35
C LEU A 4 -20.39 -6.90 -8.90
N PRO A 5 -19.40 -6.31 -9.58
CA PRO A 5 -19.55 -5.98 -10.99
C PRO A 5 -19.93 -7.18 -11.83
N THR A 6 -20.95 -7.13 -12.66
CA THR A 6 -21.41 -8.29 -13.45
C THR A 6 -20.65 -8.46 -14.78
N GLN A 7 -19.91 -7.43 -15.23
CA GLN A 7 -19.08 -7.42 -16.44
C GLN A 7 -17.63 -6.99 -16.16
N LEU A 8 -16.70 -7.34 -17.07
CA LEU A 8 -15.32 -6.86 -17.12
C LEU A 8 -15.28 -5.34 -16.92
N GLN A 9 -14.71 -4.89 -15.81
CA GLN A 9 -14.76 -3.46 -15.51
C GLN A 9 -13.75 -2.69 -16.35
N LEU A 10 -14.19 -1.57 -16.90
CA LEU A 10 -13.31 -0.52 -17.42
C LEU A 10 -12.46 0.05 -16.29
N VAL A 11 -11.26 0.52 -16.61
CA VAL A 11 -10.35 1.20 -15.67
C VAL A 11 -11.08 2.25 -14.83
N ALA A 12 -11.89 3.09 -15.48
CA ALA A 12 -12.67 4.14 -14.82
C ALA A 12 -13.65 3.58 -13.77
N LYS A 13 -14.26 2.42 -14.02
CA LYS A 13 -15.21 1.79 -13.09
C LYS A 13 -14.50 1.21 -11.86
N ILE A 14 -13.33 0.58 -12.03
CA ILE A 14 -12.52 0.10 -10.90
C ILE A 14 -12.10 1.27 -10.00
N LEU A 15 -11.68 2.38 -10.61
CA LEU A 15 -11.30 3.58 -9.87
C LEU A 15 -12.51 4.19 -9.15
N ASP A 16 -13.64 4.32 -9.82
CA ASP A 16 -14.89 4.85 -9.24
C ASP A 16 -15.35 3.99 -8.05
N ASP A 17 -15.38 2.66 -8.20
CA ASP A 17 -15.75 1.74 -7.12
C ASP A 17 -14.73 1.76 -5.97
N GLY A 18 -13.43 1.85 -6.28
CA GLY A 18 -12.36 1.99 -5.28
C GLY A 18 -12.45 3.29 -4.50
N ILE A 19 -12.72 4.42 -5.17
CA ILE A 19 -12.92 5.74 -4.54
C ILE A 19 -14.19 5.72 -3.68
N LYS A 20 -15.31 5.15 -4.17
CA LYS A 20 -16.53 4.99 -3.38
C LYS A 20 -16.29 4.14 -2.15
N LEU A 21 -15.55 3.04 -2.28
CA LEU A 21 -15.17 2.21 -1.14
C LEU A 21 -14.31 3.00 -0.14
N PHE A 22 -13.33 3.76 -0.62
CA PHE A 22 -12.52 4.65 0.22
C PHE A 22 -13.39 5.65 0.98
N ILE A 23 -14.22 6.45 0.30
CA ILE A 23 -15.07 7.48 0.94
C ILE A 23 -16.00 6.84 1.99
N ARG A 24 -16.62 5.70 1.66
CA ARG A 24 -17.53 4.99 2.57
C ARG A 24 -16.81 4.39 3.78
N SER A 25 -15.56 3.96 3.59
CA SER A 25 -14.78 3.30 4.64
C SER A 25 -13.92 4.25 5.45
N PHE A 26 -13.61 5.44 4.93
CA PHE A 26 -12.67 6.39 5.50
C PHE A 26 -12.88 6.64 7.00
N PRO A 27 -14.07 7.04 7.49
CA PRO A 27 -14.26 7.28 8.93
C PRO A 27 -14.04 6.03 9.78
N LYS A 28 -14.29 4.83 9.22
CA LYS A 28 -14.12 3.56 9.92
C LYS A 28 -12.66 3.09 9.97
N VAL A 29 -11.87 3.40 8.93
CA VAL A 29 -10.44 3.07 8.84
C VAL A 29 -9.54 4.17 9.38
N LEU A 30 -10.07 5.38 9.59
CA LEU A 30 -9.33 6.55 10.07
C LEU A 30 -8.49 6.28 11.33
N PRO A 31 -8.98 5.56 12.37
CA PRO A 31 -8.14 5.26 13.53
C PRO A 31 -6.89 4.45 13.20
N LEU A 32 -6.98 3.52 12.24
CA LEU A 32 -5.82 2.72 11.79
C LEU A 32 -4.86 3.56 10.94
N ALA A 33 -5.40 4.41 10.06
CA ALA A 33 -4.59 5.31 9.24
C ALA A 33 -3.87 6.37 10.10
N LEU A 34 -4.54 6.89 11.15
CA LEU A 34 -3.94 7.79 12.13
C LEU A 34 -2.85 7.08 12.95
N ALA A 35 -3.06 5.82 13.35
CA ALA A 35 -2.04 5.04 14.02
C ALA A 35 -0.79 4.85 13.13
N ASP A 36 -0.97 4.62 11.83
CA ASP A 36 0.14 4.50 10.87
C ASP A 36 0.84 5.84 10.65
N ALA A 37 0.08 6.95 10.54
CA ALA A 37 0.64 8.28 10.47
C ALA A 37 1.47 8.63 11.71
N LEU A 38 0.95 8.34 12.91
CA LEU A 38 1.66 8.55 14.17
C LEU A 38 2.91 7.68 14.28
N LEU A 39 2.83 6.41 13.85
CA LEU A 39 3.99 5.52 13.79
C LEU A 39 5.08 6.08 12.85
N SER A 40 4.68 6.59 11.69
CA SER A 40 5.59 7.23 10.73
C SER A 40 6.22 8.49 11.31
N ALA A 41 5.43 9.37 11.92
CA ALA A 41 5.93 10.58 12.56
C ALA A 41 6.92 10.26 13.69
N LEU A 42 6.60 9.27 14.53
CA LEU A 42 7.47 8.81 15.61
C LEU A 42 8.82 8.32 15.09
N LEU A 43 8.86 7.60 13.96
CA LEU A 43 10.10 7.16 13.35
C LEU A 43 11.01 8.35 13.00
N HIS A 44 10.46 9.38 12.34
CA HIS A 44 11.24 10.57 11.97
C HIS A 44 11.68 11.40 13.18
N LEU A 45 10.94 11.35 14.29
CA LEU A 45 11.34 11.98 15.55
C LEU A 45 12.44 11.21 16.29
N LEU A 46 12.39 9.88 16.25
CA LEU A 46 13.38 9.02 16.90
C LEU A 46 14.70 8.97 16.14
N ILE A 47 14.66 9.08 14.81
CA ILE A 47 15.82 8.97 13.92
C ILE A 47 15.78 10.13 12.90
N PRO A 48 16.01 11.37 13.35
CA PRO A 48 15.95 12.55 12.47
C PRO A 48 16.96 12.47 11.31
N GLU A 49 18.06 11.72 11.49
CA GLU A 49 19.11 11.48 10.50
C GLU A 49 18.61 10.72 9.25
N LEU A 50 17.44 10.05 9.32
CA LEU A 50 16.81 9.45 8.13
C LEU A 50 16.47 10.49 7.05
N ASN A 51 16.42 11.77 7.42
CA ASN A 51 16.14 12.89 6.52
C ASN A 51 17.42 13.58 6.04
N SER A 52 18.61 13.08 6.40
CA SER A 52 19.87 13.70 6.03
C SER A 52 20.12 13.55 4.52
N PRO A 53 20.49 14.63 3.80
CA PRO A 53 20.88 14.54 2.39
C PRO A 53 22.26 13.88 2.21
N GLN A 54 23.00 13.64 3.29
CA GLN A 54 24.35 13.09 3.26
C GLN A 54 24.29 11.56 3.34
N PRO A 55 24.74 10.83 2.30
CA PRO A 55 24.63 9.36 2.26
C PRO A 55 25.33 8.66 3.43
N ALA A 56 26.49 9.15 3.86
CA ALA A 56 27.24 8.55 4.96
C ALA A 56 26.48 8.62 6.30
N VAL A 57 25.82 9.75 6.59
CA VAL A 57 25.01 9.94 7.80
C VAL A 57 23.79 9.03 7.76
N LEU A 58 23.12 8.92 6.60
CA LEU A 58 21.97 8.04 6.43
C LEU A 58 22.35 6.56 6.66
N ILE A 59 23.46 6.10 6.10
CA ILE A 59 23.93 4.72 6.28
C ILE A 59 24.22 4.46 7.76
N ALA A 60 24.94 5.35 8.44
CA ALA A 60 25.23 5.23 9.87
C ALA A 60 23.93 5.15 10.69
N ALA A 61 22.99 6.07 10.45
CA ALA A 61 21.70 6.10 11.14
C ALA A 61 20.89 4.80 10.94
N VAL A 62 20.89 4.24 9.72
CA VAL A 62 20.24 2.95 9.44
C VAL A 62 20.92 1.82 10.20
N MET A 63 22.25 1.76 10.22
CA MET A 63 23.01 0.73 10.94
C MET A 63 22.78 0.80 12.45
N ASP A 64 22.78 2.01 13.01
CA ASP A 64 22.57 2.25 14.44
C ASP A 64 21.11 1.98 14.87
N SER A 65 20.17 2.08 13.93
CA SER A 65 18.73 2.00 14.20
C SER A 65 18.02 0.75 13.66
N LEU A 66 18.76 -0.31 13.31
CA LEU A 66 18.19 -1.52 12.70
C LEU A 66 17.01 -2.11 13.47
N ILE A 67 17.09 -2.11 14.81
CA ILE A 67 16.03 -2.65 15.68
C ILE A 67 14.76 -1.79 15.57
N TYR A 68 14.89 -0.46 15.61
CA TYR A 68 13.76 0.47 15.48
C TYR A 68 13.12 0.39 14.09
N LEU A 69 13.95 0.29 13.03
CA LEU A 69 13.49 0.13 11.66
C LEU A 69 12.75 -1.19 11.46
N PHE A 70 13.27 -2.29 12.02
CA PHE A 70 12.60 -3.58 11.97
C PHE A 70 11.24 -3.54 12.67
N LEU A 71 11.17 -2.95 13.87
CA LEU A 71 9.92 -2.79 14.60
C LEU A 71 8.92 -1.92 13.83
N TYR A 72 9.39 -0.81 13.23
CA TYR A 72 8.58 0.06 12.39
C TYR A 72 7.96 -0.71 11.22
N VAL A 73 8.77 -1.49 10.48
CA VAL A 73 8.29 -2.28 9.34
C VAL A 73 7.23 -3.30 9.78
N VAL A 74 7.44 -3.99 10.89
CA VAL A 74 6.46 -4.96 11.41
C VAL A 74 5.15 -4.26 11.76
N LEU A 75 5.19 -3.16 12.51
CA LEU A 75 3.99 -2.41 12.91
C LEU A 75 3.26 -1.80 11.71
N MET A 76 3.99 -1.25 10.75
CA MET A 76 3.44 -0.72 9.49
C MET A 76 2.70 -1.82 8.71
N LEU A 77 3.29 -3.00 8.58
CA LEU A 77 2.67 -4.13 7.87
C LEU A 77 1.41 -4.65 8.57
N LEU A 78 1.40 -4.65 9.91
CA LEU A 78 0.20 -4.99 10.70
C LEU A 78 -0.94 -4.00 10.46
N LEU A 79 -0.64 -2.69 10.47
CA LEU A 79 -1.62 -1.64 10.22
C LEU A 79 -2.16 -1.72 8.78
N GLN A 80 -1.27 -1.92 7.80
CA GLN A 80 -1.65 -2.14 6.41
C GLN A 80 -2.60 -3.33 6.26
N ALA A 81 -2.26 -4.49 6.85
CA ALA A 81 -3.09 -5.68 6.80
C ALA A 81 -4.45 -5.48 7.49
N ALA A 82 -4.47 -4.77 8.63
CA ALA A 82 -5.71 -4.43 9.33
C ALA A 82 -6.61 -3.51 8.48
N ILE A 83 -6.04 -2.53 7.76
CA ILE A 83 -6.81 -1.68 6.84
C ILE A 83 -7.40 -2.54 5.71
N PHE A 84 -6.65 -3.48 5.13
CA PHE A 84 -7.21 -4.43 4.15
C PHE A 84 -8.37 -5.24 4.70
N TYR A 85 -8.25 -5.79 5.92
CA TYR A 85 -9.35 -6.50 6.57
C TYR A 85 -10.57 -5.62 6.79
N ARG A 86 -10.39 -4.36 7.21
CA ARG A 86 -11.49 -3.40 7.38
C ARG A 86 -12.17 -3.03 6.08
N LEU A 87 -11.39 -2.78 5.02
CA LEU A 87 -11.93 -2.51 3.69
C LEU A 87 -12.73 -3.71 3.18
N SER A 88 -12.21 -4.92 3.35
CA SER A 88 -12.92 -6.15 3.00
C SER A 88 -14.20 -6.32 3.80
N ALA A 89 -14.18 -6.09 5.11
CA ALA A 89 -15.37 -6.21 5.95
C ALA A 89 -16.46 -5.22 5.53
N ILE A 90 -16.10 -3.98 5.16
CA ILE A 90 -17.05 -2.98 4.68
C ILE A 90 -17.60 -3.36 3.30
N LEU A 91 -16.77 -3.91 2.43
CA LEU A 91 -17.18 -4.40 1.12
C LEU A 91 -18.17 -5.58 1.23
N THR A 92 -17.91 -6.52 2.13
CA THR A 92 -18.74 -7.71 2.36
C THR A 92 -19.84 -7.52 3.40
N GLN A 93 -19.98 -6.32 3.98
CA GLN A 93 -20.93 -6.01 5.06
C GLN A 93 -20.79 -6.90 6.31
N SER A 94 -19.55 -7.23 6.67
CA SER A 94 -19.20 -7.90 7.92
C SER A 94 -19.04 -6.90 9.07
N ASP A 95 -19.40 -7.33 10.28
CA ASP A 95 -19.33 -6.52 11.51
C ASP A 95 -17.92 -6.42 12.14
N MET A 96 -16.87 -6.83 11.44
CA MET A 96 -15.50 -6.80 11.95
C MET A 96 -15.09 -5.39 12.44
N GLY A 97 -14.58 -5.26 13.66
CA GLY A 97 -14.05 -4.01 14.20
C GLY A 97 -12.58 -3.75 13.84
N ASN A 98 -12.04 -2.59 14.25
CA ASN A 98 -10.61 -2.26 14.05
C ASN A 98 -9.69 -3.18 14.86
N VAL A 99 -10.10 -3.53 16.09
CA VAL A 99 -9.36 -4.45 16.95
C VAL A 99 -9.34 -5.86 16.35
N ASP A 100 -10.48 -6.36 15.88
CA ASP A 100 -10.57 -7.67 15.23
C ASP A 100 -9.68 -7.72 13.97
N ALA A 101 -9.69 -6.66 13.17
CA ALA A 101 -8.84 -6.55 12.00
C ALA A 101 -7.34 -6.59 12.34
N LEU A 102 -6.93 -5.91 13.42
CA LEU A 102 -5.56 -5.99 13.94
C LEU A 102 -5.20 -7.40 14.44
N LEU A 103 -6.09 -8.05 15.19
CA LEU A 103 -5.87 -9.42 15.66
C LEU A 103 -5.72 -10.40 14.49
N GLN A 104 -6.52 -10.24 13.43
CA GLN A 104 -6.39 -11.05 12.22
C GLN A 104 -5.10 -10.74 11.45
N ALA A 105 -4.67 -9.47 11.40
CA ALA A 105 -3.38 -9.08 10.83
C ALA A 105 -2.21 -9.73 11.56
N VAL A 106 -2.23 -9.73 12.91
CA VAL A 106 -1.21 -10.40 13.73
C VAL A 106 -1.13 -11.88 13.39
N LYS A 107 -2.24 -12.61 13.19
CA LYS A 107 -2.16 -14.03 12.83
C LYS A 107 -1.41 -14.30 11.51
N LYS A 108 -1.26 -13.30 10.65
CA LYS A 108 -0.58 -13.41 9.34
C LYS A 108 0.66 -12.54 9.21
N TRP A 109 1.17 -11.97 10.31
CA TRP A 109 2.28 -11.02 10.25
C TRP A 109 3.54 -11.63 9.63
N LEU A 110 3.86 -12.88 9.95
CA LEU A 110 5.09 -13.54 9.50
C LEU A 110 5.08 -13.84 7.99
N PRO A 111 4.05 -14.49 7.42
CA PRO A 111 3.95 -14.64 5.96
C PRO A 111 3.98 -13.30 5.21
N ILE A 112 3.31 -12.27 5.74
CA ILE A 112 3.32 -10.92 5.13
C ILE A 112 4.72 -10.32 5.17
N LEU A 113 5.41 -10.38 6.31
CA LEU A 113 6.77 -9.86 6.47
C LEU A 113 7.74 -10.54 5.49
N LEU A 114 7.72 -11.88 5.42
CA LEU A 114 8.61 -12.63 4.53
C LEU A 114 8.30 -12.38 3.06
N ALA A 115 7.02 -12.30 2.69
CA ALA A 115 6.62 -11.98 1.31
C ALA A 115 6.96 -10.54 0.93
N THR A 116 6.82 -9.57 1.84
CA THR A 116 7.26 -8.19 1.63
C THR A 116 8.77 -8.11 1.44
N TRP A 117 9.55 -8.82 2.27
CA TRP A 117 11.01 -8.89 2.11
C TRP A 117 11.41 -9.46 0.75
N LEU A 118 10.82 -10.58 0.35
CA LEU A 118 11.08 -11.20 -0.95
C LEU A 118 10.63 -10.33 -2.11
N TYR A 119 9.46 -9.69 -2.00
CA TYR A 119 8.96 -8.70 -2.97
C TYR A 119 9.94 -7.55 -3.14
N THR A 120 10.39 -6.93 -2.05
CA THR A 120 11.32 -5.80 -2.07
C THR A 120 12.67 -6.21 -2.66
N PHE A 121 13.17 -7.39 -2.32
CA PHE A 121 14.41 -7.93 -2.90
C PHE A 121 14.27 -8.13 -4.42
N LEU A 122 13.20 -8.79 -4.88
CA LEU A 122 12.96 -9.03 -6.31
C LEU A 122 12.78 -7.72 -7.09
N CYS A 123 12.05 -6.75 -6.53
CA CYS A 123 11.88 -5.44 -7.15
C CYS A 123 13.19 -4.65 -7.14
N GLY A 124 13.98 -4.70 -6.06
CA GLY A 124 15.27 -4.02 -5.95
C GLY A 124 16.29 -4.53 -6.96
N VAL A 125 16.40 -5.86 -7.12
CA VAL A 125 17.22 -6.47 -8.17
C VAL A 125 16.67 -6.14 -9.55
N GLY A 126 15.34 -6.18 -9.71
CA GLY A 126 14.67 -5.81 -10.95
C GLY A 126 14.98 -4.39 -11.38
N LEU A 127 15.01 -3.43 -10.45
CA LEU A 127 15.27 -2.01 -10.70
C LEU A 127 16.72 -1.70 -11.13
N LEU A 128 17.65 -2.66 -11.06
CA LEU A 128 18.94 -2.55 -11.77
C LEU A 128 18.73 -2.34 -13.27
N VAL A 129 17.59 -2.81 -13.80
CA VAL A 129 17.08 -2.48 -15.13
C VAL A 129 15.65 -1.93 -14.96
N ILE A 130 15.48 -0.62 -15.12
CA ILE A 130 14.23 0.10 -14.79
C ILE A 130 12.97 -0.62 -15.30
N ILE A 131 12.98 -1.09 -16.56
CA ILE A 131 11.82 -1.73 -17.19
C ILE A 131 11.44 -3.05 -16.47
N PRO A 132 12.33 -4.06 -16.34
CA PRO A 132 12.08 -5.26 -15.52
C PRO A 132 11.63 -4.96 -14.09
N GLY A 133 12.21 -3.96 -13.42
CA GLY A 133 11.83 -3.57 -12.07
C GLY A 133 10.36 -3.13 -11.97
N ILE A 134 9.90 -2.29 -12.90
CA ILE A 134 8.51 -1.83 -12.96
C ILE A 134 7.56 -2.99 -13.28
N ILE A 135 7.94 -3.87 -14.22
CA ILE A 135 7.12 -5.05 -14.56
C ILE A 135 6.91 -5.92 -13.32
N LEU A 136 7.97 -6.23 -12.57
CA LEU A 136 7.89 -7.03 -11.35
C LEU A 136 7.07 -6.34 -10.25
N ALA A 137 7.27 -5.03 -10.02
CA ALA A 137 6.55 -4.29 -9.00
C ALA A 137 5.02 -4.34 -9.23
N VAL A 138 4.58 -4.17 -10.48
CA VAL A 138 3.16 -4.26 -10.84
C VAL A 138 2.65 -5.69 -10.76
N SER A 139 3.39 -6.66 -11.32
CA SER A 139 2.99 -8.07 -11.34
C SER A 139 2.84 -8.68 -9.95
N LEU A 140 3.68 -8.29 -9.00
CA LEU A 140 3.72 -8.89 -7.68
C LEU A 140 2.88 -8.14 -6.63
N ARG A 141 2.22 -7.02 -6.99
CA ARG A 141 1.55 -6.13 -6.03
C ARG A 141 0.43 -6.79 -5.19
N PHE A 142 -0.19 -7.87 -5.68
CA PHE A 142 -1.36 -8.51 -5.06
C PHE A 142 -1.00 -9.62 -4.06
N PHE A 143 0.27 -9.78 -3.70
CA PHE A 143 0.70 -10.79 -2.74
C PHE A 143 0.02 -10.64 -1.37
N ILE A 144 -0.18 -9.41 -0.87
CA ILE A 144 -0.84 -9.16 0.43
C ILE A 144 -2.30 -9.66 0.41
N PRO A 145 -3.18 -9.22 -0.52
CA PRO A 145 -4.54 -9.77 -0.63
C PRO A 145 -4.57 -11.31 -0.75
N LEU A 146 -3.64 -11.92 -1.48
CA LEU A 146 -3.56 -13.38 -1.61
C LEU A 146 -3.22 -14.06 -0.28
N ILE A 147 -2.31 -13.52 0.51
CA ILE A 147 -2.02 -14.03 1.85
C ILE A 147 -3.23 -13.83 2.77
N LEU A 148 -3.84 -12.65 2.75
CA LEU A 148 -4.92 -12.27 3.66
C LEU A 148 -6.22 -13.04 3.41
N PHE A 149 -6.64 -13.17 2.15
CA PHE A 149 -7.96 -13.68 1.78
C PHE A 149 -7.94 -15.09 1.17
N ASP A 150 -6.81 -15.50 0.58
CA ASP A 150 -6.68 -16.82 -0.06
C ASP A 150 -5.76 -17.76 0.74
N ASN A 151 -5.24 -17.33 1.89
CA ASN A 151 -4.30 -18.10 2.73
C ASN A 151 -3.06 -18.60 1.97
N ALA A 152 -2.65 -17.90 0.92
CA ALA A 152 -1.49 -18.28 0.14
C ALA A 152 -0.22 -18.23 1.00
N THR A 153 0.68 -19.19 0.79
CA THR A 153 2.02 -19.16 1.40
C THR A 153 2.89 -18.05 0.78
N VAL A 154 4.07 -17.80 1.35
CA VAL A 154 4.98 -16.72 0.89
C VAL A 154 5.26 -16.80 -0.61
N LEU A 155 5.79 -17.94 -1.10
CA LEU A 155 6.13 -18.10 -2.52
C LEU A 155 4.87 -18.18 -3.39
N GLU A 156 3.85 -18.90 -2.92
CA GLU A 156 2.60 -19.05 -3.64
C GLU A 156 1.91 -17.70 -3.89
N SER A 157 1.95 -16.79 -2.91
CA SER A 157 1.34 -15.47 -3.02
C SER A 157 1.97 -14.61 -4.12
N LEU A 158 3.30 -14.69 -4.30
CA LEU A 158 4.02 -13.96 -5.33
C LEU A 158 3.80 -14.58 -6.71
N GLN A 159 3.89 -15.91 -6.81
CA GLN A 159 3.64 -16.64 -8.06
C GLN A 159 2.21 -16.41 -8.55
N ARG A 160 1.22 -16.56 -7.65
CA ARG A 160 -0.19 -16.33 -7.97
C ARG A 160 -0.47 -14.86 -8.26
N SER A 161 0.21 -13.91 -7.62
CA SER A 161 0.09 -12.49 -7.98
C SER A 161 0.53 -12.26 -9.42
N HIS A 162 1.68 -12.80 -9.81
CA HIS A 162 2.17 -12.68 -11.18
C HIS A 162 1.18 -13.28 -12.18
N GLN A 163 0.72 -14.52 -11.94
CA GLN A 163 -0.29 -15.17 -12.79
C GLN A 163 -1.62 -14.41 -12.87
N LEU A 164 -2.02 -13.74 -11.78
CA LEU A 164 -3.24 -12.94 -11.72
C LEU A 164 -3.14 -11.67 -12.59
N VAL A 165 -1.95 -11.06 -12.66
CA VAL A 165 -1.71 -9.82 -13.41
C VAL A 165 -1.29 -10.11 -14.86
N TRP A 166 -0.65 -11.24 -15.12
CA TRP A 166 -0.18 -11.62 -16.45
C TRP A 166 -1.35 -11.71 -17.44
N GLY A 167 -1.21 -11.09 -18.61
CA GLY A 167 -2.30 -10.91 -19.58
C GLY A 167 -3.18 -9.67 -19.36
N ASN A 168 -3.18 -9.06 -18.17
CA ASN A 168 -3.86 -7.79 -17.89
C ASN A 168 -2.88 -6.72 -17.37
N TRP A 169 -1.57 -6.87 -17.63
CA TRP A 169 -0.53 -6.07 -16.99
C TRP A 169 -0.69 -4.56 -17.21
N TRP A 170 -0.94 -4.11 -18.45
CA TRP A 170 -1.14 -2.69 -18.76
C TRP A 170 -2.35 -2.10 -18.04
N HIS A 171 -3.45 -2.85 -18.01
CA HIS A 171 -4.66 -2.44 -17.29
C HIS A 171 -4.38 -2.32 -15.78
N THR A 172 -3.64 -3.27 -15.21
CA THR A 172 -3.20 -3.21 -13.82
C THR A 172 -2.28 -2.04 -13.53
N ALA A 173 -1.28 -1.81 -14.38
CA ALA A 173 -0.36 -0.69 -14.24
C ALA A 173 -1.09 0.65 -14.21
N ILE A 174 -2.04 0.88 -15.14
CA ILE A 174 -2.81 2.13 -15.20
C ILE A 174 -3.65 2.32 -13.93
N VAL A 175 -4.39 1.30 -13.52
CA VAL A 175 -5.26 1.36 -12.33
C VAL A 175 -4.45 1.66 -11.06
N LEU A 176 -3.26 1.09 -10.91
CA LEU A 176 -2.40 1.33 -9.74
C LEU A 176 -1.68 2.68 -9.81
N THR A 177 -1.33 3.16 -11.00
CA THR A 177 -0.58 4.43 -11.16
C THR A 177 -1.43 5.64 -10.76
N ILE A 178 -2.72 5.65 -11.08
CA ILE A 178 -3.61 6.79 -10.81
C ILE A 178 -3.69 7.16 -9.32
N PRO A 179 -4.06 6.26 -8.39
CA PRO A 179 -4.07 6.59 -6.97
C PRO A 179 -2.68 6.90 -6.42
N LEU A 180 -1.62 6.27 -6.95
CA LEU A 180 -0.26 6.59 -6.56
C LEU A 180 0.09 8.05 -6.89
N LEU A 181 -0.25 8.51 -8.10
CA LEU A 181 -0.04 9.91 -8.50
C LEU A 181 -0.85 10.89 -7.65
N ILE A 182 -2.09 10.55 -7.29
CA ILE A 182 -2.91 11.37 -6.39
C ILE A 182 -2.23 11.51 -5.02
N ILE A 183 -1.78 10.40 -4.42
CA ILE A 183 -1.15 10.40 -3.10
C ILE A 183 0.13 11.23 -3.11
N ILE A 184 1.01 10.99 -4.09
CA ILE A 184 2.27 11.73 -4.23
C ILE A 184 2.00 13.22 -4.44
N SER A 185 1.06 13.57 -5.34
CA SER A 185 0.77 14.97 -5.64
C SER A 185 0.24 15.71 -4.40
N VAL A 186 -0.70 15.11 -3.67
CA VAL A 186 -1.26 15.72 -2.45
C VAL A 186 -0.21 15.79 -1.34
N GLY A 187 0.65 14.78 -1.21
CA GLY A 187 1.78 14.79 -0.27
C GLY A 187 2.78 15.91 -0.57
N VAL A 188 3.20 16.06 -1.83
CA VAL A 188 4.14 17.12 -2.24
C VAL A 188 3.51 18.51 -2.08
N MET A 189 2.26 18.70 -2.51
CA MET A 189 1.56 19.98 -2.39
C MET A 189 1.38 20.41 -0.92
N SER A 190 0.96 19.49 -0.05
CA SER A 190 0.79 19.79 1.39
C SER A 190 2.13 20.16 2.04
N SER A 191 3.20 19.44 1.69
CA SER A 191 4.55 19.69 2.19
C SER A 191 5.10 21.05 1.73
N ALA A 192 4.87 21.41 0.45
CA ALA A 192 5.26 22.70 -0.10
C ALA A 192 4.51 23.88 0.54
N ILE A 193 3.22 23.70 0.87
CA ILE A 193 2.44 24.70 1.61
C ILE A 193 3.05 24.92 3.01
N VAL A 194 3.37 23.85 3.73
CA VAL A 194 4.00 23.93 5.05
C VAL A 194 5.37 24.62 4.96
N GLU A 195 6.20 24.25 3.99
CA GLU A 195 7.49 24.91 3.75
C GLU A 195 7.34 26.42 3.52
N GLY A 196 6.39 26.82 2.65
CA GLY A 196 6.12 28.22 2.35
C GLY A 196 5.67 29.02 3.57
N ILE A 197 4.79 28.47 4.41
CA ILE A 197 4.33 29.12 5.64
C ILE A 197 5.47 29.26 6.65
N LEU A 198 6.23 28.19 6.87
CA LEU A 198 7.27 28.16 7.89
C LEU A 198 8.49 29.01 7.52
N THR A 199 8.87 29.07 6.25
CA THR A 199 10.01 29.88 5.80
C THR A 199 9.77 31.38 5.97
N LEU A 200 8.50 31.81 5.95
CA LEU A 200 8.12 33.20 6.23
C LEU A 200 8.11 33.52 7.74
N SER A 201 8.14 32.50 8.60
CA SER A 201 8.17 32.68 10.05
C SER A 201 9.60 32.73 10.56
N THR A 202 9.94 33.72 11.39
CA THR A 202 11.32 33.93 11.89
C THR A 202 11.71 32.99 13.04
N GLY A 203 10.83 32.08 13.45
CA GLY A 203 10.98 31.29 14.68
C GLY A 203 11.54 29.88 14.52
N PHE A 204 11.64 29.35 13.30
CA PHE A 204 12.06 27.96 13.08
C PHE A 204 13.45 27.88 12.44
N ALA A 205 14.27 26.98 12.95
CA ALA A 205 15.52 26.59 12.30
C ALA A 205 15.23 25.76 11.05
N LYS A 206 16.14 25.76 10.07
CA LYS A 206 15.97 25.04 8.80
C LYS A 206 15.75 23.54 9.02
N GLU A 207 16.43 22.96 10.01
CA GLU A 207 16.33 21.56 10.38
C GLU A 207 14.91 21.21 10.89
N GLN A 208 14.30 22.11 11.65
CA GLN A 208 12.93 21.95 12.15
C GLN A 208 11.91 22.04 11.01
N ILE A 209 12.12 22.96 10.07
CA ILE A 209 11.28 23.08 8.87
C ILE A 209 11.33 21.78 8.06
N ASN A 210 12.54 21.25 7.80
CA ASN A 210 12.71 19.99 7.07
C ASN A 210 12.01 18.81 7.77
N LEU A 211 12.13 18.71 9.09
CA LEU A 211 11.45 17.68 9.87
C LEU A 211 9.92 17.78 9.74
N LEU A 212 9.37 19.00 9.85
CA LEU A 212 7.93 19.24 9.72
C LEU A 212 7.41 18.93 8.32
N ILE A 213 8.19 19.22 7.27
CA ILE A 213 7.89 18.84 5.88
C ILE A 213 7.76 17.32 5.76
N GLN A 214 8.70 16.56 6.32
CA GLN A 214 8.70 15.09 6.23
C GLN A 214 7.55 14.46 7.02
N ILE A 215 7.30 14.95 8.24
CA ILE A 215 6.14 14.54 9.04
C ILE A 215 4.84 14.86 8.30
N THR A 216 4.74 16.03 7.66
CA THR A 216 3.57 16.41 6.85
C THR A 216 3.37 15.43 5.69
N TYR A 217 4.41 15.20 4.89
CA TYR A 217 4.35 14.28 3.75
C TYR A 217 3.93 12.87 4.20
N GLY A 218 4.61 12.33 5.21
CA GLY A 218 4.34 10.99 5.73
C GLY A 218 2.93 10.86 6.29
N THR A 219 2.44 11.87 7.02
CA THR A 219 1.07 11.88 7.56
C THR A 219 0.04 11.86 6.44
N VAL A 220 0.22 12.69 5.42
CA VAL A 220 -0.70 12.75 4.27
C VAL A 220 -0.67 11.44 3.46
N ASP A 221 0.51 10.85 3.24
CA ASP A 221 0.67 9.53 2.61
C ASP A 221 -0.12 8.45 3.37
N LYS A 222 0.05 8.35 4.70
CA LYS A 222 -0.64 7.35 5.52
C LYS A 222 -2.15 7.57 5.59
N LEU A 223 -2.61 8.82 5.62
CA LEU A 223 -4.03 9.14 5.60
C LEU A 223 -4.71 8.79 4.27
N LEU A 224 -3.98 8.90 3.16
CA LEU A 224 -4.48 8.54 1.84
C LEU A 224 -4.22 7.09 1.45
N SER A 225 -3.36 6.35 2.15
CA SER A 225 -3.07 4.95 1.85
C SER A 225 -4.31 4.03 1.78
N PRO A 226 -5.41 4.24 2.56
CA PRO A 226 -6.62 3.44 2.40
C PRO A 226 -7.27 3.57 1.02
N LEU A 227 -7.07 4.70 0.31
CA LEU A 227 -7.52 4.85 -1.09
C LEU A 227 -6.82 3.84 -1.99
N PHE A 228 -5.50 3.75 -1.85
CA PHE A 228 -4.69 2.81 -2.61
C PHE A 228 -5.08 1.36 -2.31
N TYR A 229 -5.28 1.03 -1.04
CA TYR A 229 -5.68 -0.32 -0.63
C TYR A 229 -7.11 -0.67 -1.09
N ALA A 230 -8.03 0.29 -1.12
CA ALA A 230 -9.38 0.09 -1.65
C ALA A 230 -9.35 -0.25 -3.14
N ILE A 231 -8.56 0.49 -3.94
CA ILE A 231 -8.41 0.22 -5.38
C ILE A 231 -7.72 -1.13 -5.63
N ILE A 232 -6.67 -1.46 -4.87
CA ILE A 232 -6.04 -2.80 -4.93
C ILE A 232 -7.09 -3.89 -4.64
N LEU A 233 -7.94 -3.70 -3.62
CA LEU A 233 -8.91 -4.70 -3.23
C LEU A 233 -9.99 -4.91 -4.30
N ILE A 234 -10.53 -3.84 -4.88
CA ILE A 234 -11.50 -3.94 -5.99
C ILE A 234 -10.86 -4.62 -7.20
N GLN A 235 -9.65 -4.18 -7.58
CA GLN A 235 -8.94 -4.76 -8.72
C GLN A 235 -8.57 -6.24 -8.49
N TYR A 236 -8.21 -6.60 -7.26
CA TYR A 236 -7.94 -7.98 -6.88
C TYR A 236 -9.14 -8.89 -7.18
N TYR A 237 -10.35 -8.49 -6.76
CA TYR A 237 -11.56 -9.25 -7.04
C TYR A 237 -11.95 -9.23 -8.53
N ASP A 238 -11.73 -8.13 -9.25
CA ASP A 238 -11.94 -8.06 -10.71
C ASP A 238 -11.02 -9.05 -11.45
N LEU A 239 -9.71 -8.99 -11.22
CA LEU A 239 -8.73 -9.88 -11.86
C LEU A 239 -9.01 -11.36 -11.55
N LYS A 240 -9.40 -11.69 -10.30
CA LYS A 240 -9.73 -13.06 -9.91
C LYS A 240 -10.94 -13.60 -10.68
N ARG A 241 -11.89 -12.73 -11.04
CA ARG A 241 -13.04 -13.09 -11.87
C ARG A 241 -12.66 -13.28 -13.33
N ARG A 242 -11.79 -12.42 -13.89
CA ARG A 242 -11.28 -12.55 -15.26
C ARG A 242 -10.57 -13.89 -15.47
N ASN A 243 -9.68 -14.25 -14.56
CA ASN A 243 -8.90 -15.48 -14.64
C ASN A 243 -9.80 -16.73 -14.55
N LYS A 244 -10.80 -16.73 -13.66
CA LYS A 244 -11.82 -17.80 -13.60
C LYS A 244 -12.62 -17.96 -14.89
N GLN A 245 -13.01 -16.85 -15.54
CA GLN A 245 -13.73 -16.89 -16.80
C GLN A 245 -12.87 -17.44 -17.95
N GLN A 246 -11.61 -17.01 -18.04
CA GLN A 246 -10.65 -17.52 -19.03
C GLN A 246 -10.44 -19.04 -18.90
N GLY A 247 -10.24 -19.53 -17.68
CA GLY A 247 -10.10 -20.97 -17.43
C GLY A 247 -11.38 -21.79 -17.68
N TYR A 248 -12.56 -21.18 -17.63
CA TYR A 248 -13.81 -21.84 -18.03
C TYR A 248 -13.92 -21.98 -19.55
N VAL A 249 -13.60 -20.92 -20.30
CA VAL A 249 -13.62 -20.93 -21.77
C VAL A 249 -12.65 -21.96 -22.34
N GLU A 250 -11.40 -21.99 -21.88
CA GLU A 250 -10.41 -22.97 -22.37
C GLU A 250 -10.87 -24.43 -22.17
N LYS A 251 -11.52 -24.73 -21.04
CA LYS A 251 -12.00 -26.10 -20.75
C LYS A 251 -13.16 -26.57 -21.65
N HIS A 252 -13.96 -25.65 -22.20
CA HIS A 252 -15.14 -26.00 -23.00
C HIS A 252 -14.90 -25.91 -24.51
N PHE A 253 -13.78 -25.31 -24.95
CA PHE A 253 -13.40 -25.27 -26.37
C PHE A 253 -12.35 -26.32 -26.75
N ILE A 254 -11.70 -26.97 -25.77
CA ILE A 254 -10.68 -28.02 -25.99
C ILE A 254 -11.25 -29.44 -25.73
N ALA A 255 -12.51 -29.56 -25.30
CA ALA A 255 -13.25 -30.82 -25.15
C ALA A 255 -14.18 -31.05 -26.35
#